data_AF-A0A7J5ZXV3-F1
#
_entry.id   AF-A0A7J5ZXV3-F1
#
_cell.length_a   1.000
_cell.length_b   1.000
_cell.length_c   1.000
_cell.angle_alpha   90.00
_cell.angle_beta   90.00
_cell.angle_gamma   90.00
#
_symmetry.space_group_name_H-M   'P 1'
#
loop_
_entity.id
_entity.type
_entity.pdbx_description
1 polymer ?
#
loop_
_entity_poly.entity_id
_entity_poly.type
_entity_poly.pdbx_seq_one_letter_code
_entity_poly.pdbx_strand_id
1 'polypeptide(L)'
;MAHKKQKESQRVNISSSLESEEISLETTVPTEDISSSDEKSSTHKVTKQVLERKELLHNIQLLKIELSQKNLIIDNLKMEHLTKMEELEEQLNDALHQKQILALRLDSQLKVQQDENRKQQALMKQEMDAILLRQKQLEDTNRQLCERAGDIRRSLRDLELNEEKYRELRDLPEDKLSIPEYVAVRFYDVVTPLRALVTELQVKKDNLTDDLDSHRKQSKSLMESYEDERRSARWRRENALPRLTLTTPSTHPRR
;
A
#
# COMPACT_ATOMS: atom_id res chain seq x y z
N MET A 1 44.46 -4.07 28.04
CA MET A 1 44.03 -3.35 29.26
C MET A 1 42.81 -4.09 29.81
N ALA A 2 43.00 -5.03 30.74
CA ALA A 2 42.60 -4.94 32.17
C ALA A 2 41.08 -5.17 32.36
N HIS A 3 40.52 -6.07 33.18
CA HIS A 3 40.85 -6.67 34.49
C HIS A 3 40.12 -8.04 34.59
N LYS A 4 40.73 -9.15 35.08
CA LYS A 4 41.09 -9.57 36.45
C LYS A 4 39.96 -10.30 37.22
N LYS A 5 40.16 -11.63 37.35
CA LYS A 5 39.83 -12.56 38.46
C LYS A 5 38.35 -12.91 38.75
N GLN A 6 37.94 -14.10 38.28
CA GLN A 6 37.06 -15.01 39.04
C GLN A 6 37.89 -15.74 40.10
N LYS A 7 37.39 -15.77 41.35
CA LYS A 7 37.90 -16.65 42.40
C LYS A 7 36.70 -17.46 42.91
N GLU A 8 36.82 -18.76 42.73
CA GLU A 8 35.80 -19.77 42.98
C GLU A 8 35.81 -20.18 44.46
N SER A 9 34.61 -20.15 45.04
CA SER A 9 34.01 -21.09 46.00
C SER A 9 34.86 -21.58 47.18
N GLN A 10 34.74 -20.88 48.31
CA GLN A 10 35.05 -21.39 49.63
C GLN A 10 33.84 -22.18 50.16
N ARG A 11 33.90 -23.52 50.11
CA ARG A 11 32.99 -24.40 50.88
C ARG A 11 33.35 -24.28 52.35
N VAL A 12 32.43 -23.78 53.18
CA VAL A 12 32.52 -23.86 54.63
C VAL A 12 31.47 -24.87 55.08
N ASN A 13 31.92 -26.08 55.38
CA ASN A 13 31.14 -27.07 56.10
C ASN A 13 31.07 -26.62 57.56
N ILE A 14 29.91 -26.16 58.01
CA ILE A 14 29.66 -25.82 59.41
C ILE A 14 29.02 -27.06 60.04
N SER A 15 29.86 -28.00 60.46
CA SER A 15 29.41 -29.09 61.34
C SER A 15 29.46 -28.58 62.77
N SER A 16 28.37 -28.02 63.27
CA SER A 16 28.20 -27.74 64.71
C SER A 16 27.80 -29.02 65.43
N SER A 17 28.80 -29.74 65.95
CA SER A 17 28.63 -30.82 66.91
C SER A 17 28.18 -30.21 68.24
N LEU A 18 26.88 -30.26 68.53
CA LEU A 18 26.32 -29.92 69.83
C LEU A 18 26.49 -31.12 70.75
N GLU A 19 27.62 -31.18 71.44
CA GLU A 19 27.76 -32.00 72.65
C GLU A 19 26.88 -31.37 73.73
N SER A 20 25.72 -31.99 73.96
CA SER A 20 24.84 -31.65 75.07
C SER A 20 25.39 -32.35 76.31
N GLU A 21 25.94 -31.57 77.23
CA GLU A 21 26.29 -32.03 78.57
C GLU A 21 25.01 -32.49 79.30
N GLU A 22 24.93 -33.79 79.61
CA GLU A 22 23.95 -34.35 80.54
C GLU A 22 24.15 -33.73 81.93
N ILE A 23 23.29 -32.79 82.30
CA ILE A 23 23.22 -32.31 83.69
C ILE A 23 22.47 -33.38 84.49
N SER A 24 23.27 -34.28 85.08
CA SER A 24 22.84 -35.27 86.06
C SER A 24 22.14 -34.58 87.23
N LEU A 25 20.85 -34.91 87.43
CA LEU A 25 20.06 -34.56 88.61
C LEU A 25 20.42 -35.51 89.76
N GLU A 26 21.58 -35.31 90.38
CA GLU A 26 21.96 -36.03 91.58
C GLU A 26 21.31 -35.34 92.80
N THR A 27 20.24 -35.95 93.31
CA THR A 27 19.56 -35.54 94.53
C THR A 27 20.35 -36.08 95.72
N THR A 28 21.34 -35.34 96.20
CA THR A 28 22.00 -35.67 97.47
C THR A 28 21.23 -35.03 98.62
N VAL A 29 20.69 -35.89 99.47
CA VAL A 29 20.07 -35.53 100.76
C VAL A 29 21.20 -35.10 101.71
N PRO A 30 21.17 -33.90 102.32
CA PRO A 30 22.16 -33.53 103.32
C PRO A 30 21.86 -34.25 104.64
N THR A 31 22.65 -35.28 104.97
CA THR A 31 22.84 -35.69 106.37
C THR A 31 23.95 -34.83 106.95
N GLU A 32 23.59 -33.79 107.70
CA GLU A 32 24.52 -33.09 108.60
C GLU A 32 24.34 -33.59 110.04
N ASP A 33 25.50 -33.81 110.67
CA ASP A 33 25.73 -34.17 112.05
C ASP A 33 25.09 -33.17 113.04
N ILE A 34 24.35 -33.69 114.02
CA ILE A 34 23.98 -32.93 115.22
C ILE A 34 24.99 -33.19 116.34
N SER A 35 26.03 -32.36 116.39
CA SER A 35 26.77 -32.07 117.62
C SER A 35 25.98 -31.01 118.40
N SER A 36 25.50 -31.35 119.59
CA SER A 36 24.69 -30.49 120.45
C SER A 36 25.41 -30.23 121.78
N SER A 37 25.90 -29.01 121.94
CA SER A 37 26.31 -28.41 123.22
C SER A 37 25.58 -27.08 123.38
N ASP A 38 24.89 -26.95 124.51
CA ASP A 38 24.06 -25.82 124.94
C ASP A 38 24.80 -24.47 124.94
N GLU A 39 24.16 -23.43 124.39
CA GLU A 39 24.18 -22.02 124.87
C GLU A 39 22.99 -21.26 124.22
N LYS A 40 21.96 -20.95 125.01
CA LYS A 40 20.57 -20.65 124.56
C LYS A 40 20.26 -19.20 124.15
N SER A 41 21.26 -18.38 123.79
CA SER A 41 21.02 -17.00 123.29
C SER A 41 21.55 -16.73 121.87
N SER A 42 22.38 -17.63 121.33
CA SER A 42 22.86 -17.61 119.94
C SER A 42 22.00 -18.48 119.00
N THR A 43 21.37 -19.53 119.53
CA THR A 43 20.55 -20.52 118.79
C THR A 43 19.35 -19.92 118.06
N HIS A 44 18.63 -18.97 118.66
CA HIS A 44 17.49 -18.30 118.01
C HIS A 44 17.90 -17.46 116.78
N LYS A 45 19.08 -16.82 116.84
CA LYS A 45 19.64 -16.08 115.70
C LYS A 45 20.09 -17.04 114.61
N VAL A 46 20.69 -18.17 114.99
CA VAL A 46 21.10 -19.24 114.05
C VAL A 46 19.88 -19.86 113.36
N THR A 47 18.79 -20.18 114.06
CA THR A 47 17.58 -20.74 113.43
C THR A 47 16.88 -19.75 112.48
N LYS A 48 16.86 -18.45 112.81
CA LYS A 48 16.29 -17.41 111.93
C LYS A 48 17.12 -17.25 110.65
N GLN A 49 18.45 -17.19 110.79
CA GLN A 49 19.37 -17.13 109.66
C GLN A 49 19.28 -18.37 108.76
N VAL A 50 19.08 -19.56 109.35
CA VAL A 50 18.87 -20.81 108.59
C VAL A 50 17.55 -20.77 107.83
N LEU A 51 16.48 -20.24 108.42
CA LEU A 51 15.18 -20.11 107.75
C LEU A 51 15.26 -19.13 106.58
N GLU A 52 15.84 -17.95 106.79
CA GLU A 52 16.09 -16.94 105.76
C GLU A 52 16.96 -17.51 104.62
N ARG A 53 18.00 -18.28 104.95
CA ARG A 53 18.84 -18.95 103.95
C ARG A 53 18.05 -19.97 103.14
N LYS A 54 17.16 -20.75 103.75
CA LYS A 54 16.29 -21.71 103.04
C LYS A 54 15.30 -21.02 102.12
N GLU A 55 14.71 -19.91 102.56
CA GLU A 55 13.79 -19.10 101.74
C GLU A 55 14.51 -18.48 100.54
N LEU A 56 15.70 -17.91 100.75
CA LEU A 56 16.53 -17.39 99.65
C LEU A 56 16.92 -18.49 98.66
N LEU A 57 17.28 -19.68 99.13
CA LEU A 57 17.59 -20.81 98.26
C LEU A 57 16.38 -21.26 97.44
N HIS A 58 15.19 -21.30 98.04
CA HIS A 58 13.95 -21.61 97.31
C HIS A 58 13.63 -20.55 96.26
N ASN A 59 13.75 -19.26 96.59
CA ASN A 59 13.56 -18.16 95.64
C ASN A 59 14.55 -18.24 94.47
N ILE A 60 15.81 -18.61 94.73
CA ILE A 60 16.81 -18.85 93.67
C ILE A 60 16.38 -20.01 92.77
N GLN A 61 15.85 -21.11 93.32
CA GLN A 61 15.35 -22.23 92.53
C GLN A 61 14.15 -21.81 91.66
N LEU A 62 13.21 -21.05 92.20
CA LEU A 62 12.06 -20.54 91.44
C LEU A 62 12.52 -19.66 90.28
N LEU A 63 13.44 -18.73 90.53
CA LEU A 63 14.01 -17.86 89.51
C LEU A 63 14.76 -18.64 88.42
N LYS A 64 15.46 -19.73 88.77
CA LYS A 64 16.11 -20.61 87.80
C LYS A 64 15.10 -21.32 86.89
N ILE A 65 13.97 -21.76 87.44
CA ILE A 65 12.89 -22.38 86.66
C ILE A 65 12.22 -21.34 85.75
N GLU A 66 11.92 -20.16 86.26
CA GLU A 66 11.32 -19.09 85.45
C GLU A 66 12.26 -18.66 84.31
N LEU A 67 13.57 -18.56 84.59
CA LEU A 67 14.58 -18.27 83.59
C LEU A 67 14.64 -19.36 82.51
N SER A 68 14.64 -20.64 82.89
CA SER A 68 14.68 -21.74 81.91
C SER A 68 13.41 -21.81 81.06
N GLN A 69 12.24 -21.56 81.64
CA GLN A 69 10.98 -21.45 80.90
C GLN A 69 11.00 -20.29 79.91
N LYS A 70 11.47 -19.11 80.32
CA LYS A 70 11.61 -17.96 79.41
C LYS A 70 12.60 -18.24 78.29
N ASN A 71 13.72 -18.91 78.58
CA ASN A 71 14.67 -19.33 77.56
C ASN A 71 14.04 -20.28 76.53
N LEU A 72 13.26 -21.27 76.98
CA LEU A 72 12.54 -22.18 76.09
C LEU A 72 11.54 -21.43 75.19
N ILE A 73 10.80 -20.47 75.74
CA ILE A 73 9.88 -19.63 74.95
C ILE A 73 10.65 -18.83 73.90
N ILE A 74 11.77 -18.22 74.29
CA ILE A 74 12.62 -17.46 73.37
C ILE A 74 13.12 -18.36 72.22
N ASP A 75 13.56 -19.56 72.53
CA ASP A 75 14.10 -20.48 71.52
C ASP A 75 13.01 -21.02 70.58
N ASN A 76 11.80 -21.26 71.09
CA ASN A 76 10.66 -21.59 70.24
C ASN A 76 10.31 -20.43 69.28
N LEU A 77 10.23 -19.19 69.80
CA LEU A 77 9.97 -18.02 68.96
C LEU A 77 11.06 -17.80 67.91
N LYS A 78 12.33 -18.04 68.24
CA LYS A 78 13.41 -18.00 67.24
C LYS A 78 13.20 -19.05 66.15
N MET A 79 12.83 -20.27 66.53
CA MET A 79 12.55 -21.34 65.56
C MET A 79 11.37 -20.99 64.64
N GLU A 80 10.28 -20.47 65.20
CA GLU A 80 9.12 -19.99 64.43
C GLU A 80 9.50 -18.86 63.47
N HIS A 81 10.34 -17.90 63.91
CA HIS A 81 10.82 -16.84 63.03
C HIS A 81 11.77 -17.33 61.94
N LEU A 82 12.66 -18.27 62.24
CA LEU A 82 13.57 -18.86 61.26
C LEU A 82 12.80 -19.64 60.19
N THR A 83 11.88 -20.51 60.60
CA THR A 83 11.01 -21.23 59.66
C THR A 83 10.18 -20.27 58.82
N LYS A 84 9.64 -19.19 59.42
CA LYS A 84 8.91 -18.20 58.65
C LYS A 84 9.78 -17.45 57.64
N MET A 85 11.03 -17.19 57.99
CA MET A 85 12.00 -16.55 57.11
C MET A 85 12.30 -17.44 55.90
N GLU A 86 12.54 -18.73 56.12
CA GLU A 86 12.77 -19.73 55.07
C GLU A 86 11.57 -19.84 54.11
N GLU A 87 10.34 -19.90 54.63
CA GLU A 87 9.13 -19.91 53.80
C GLU A 87 9.01 -18.66 52.91
N LEU A 88 9.30 -17.48 53.47
CA LEU A 88 9.23 -16.23 52.72
C LEU A 88 10.33 -16.13 51.66
N GLU A 89 11.52 -16.66 51.93
CA GLU A 89 12.61 -16.74 50.97
C GLU A 89 12.27 -17.70 49.81
N GLU A 90 11.67 -18.85 50.09
CA GLU A 90 11.19 -19.79 49.07
C GLU A 90 10.12 -19.13 48.17
N GLN A 91 9.12 -18.49 48.78
CA GLN A 91 8.07 -17.77 48.04
C GLN A 91 8.64 -16.64 47.17
N LEU A 92 9.64 -15.90 47.67
CA LEU A 92 10.31 -14.87 46.90
C LEU A 92 11.06 -15.47 45.70
N ASN A 93 11.77 -16.57 45.90
CA ASN A 93 12.50 -17.25 44.84
C ASN A 93 11.57 -17.78 43.74
N ASP A 94 10.43 -18.36 44.12
CA ASP A 94 9.40 -18.80 43.18
C ASP A 94 8.83 -17.65 42.36
N ALA A 95 8.50 -16.53 43.02
CA ALA A 95 7.99 -15.34 42.34
C ALA A 95 9.03 -14.75 41.36
N LEU A 96 10.31 -14.74 41.75
CA LEU A 96 11.40 -14.31 40.87
C LEU A 96 11.57 -15.25 39.66
N HIS A 97 11.48 -16.56 39.87
CA HIS A 97 11.56 -17.53 38.79
C HIS A 97 10.41 -17.38 37.79
N GLN A 98 9.17 -17.26 38.29
CA GLN A 98 7.99 -17.02 37.44
C GLN A 98 8.13 -15.71 36.64
N LYS A 99 8.60 -14.63 37.27
CA LYS A 99 8.87 -13.37 36.59
C LYS A 99 9.88 -13.54 35.45
N GLN A 100 10.97 -14.28 35.68
CA GLN A 100 11.98 -14.52 34.65
C GLN A 100 11.40 -15.31 33.47
N ILE A 101 10.61 -16.35 33.73
CA ILE A 101 9.94 -17.12 32.67
C ILE A 101 9.02 -16.23 31.85
N LEU A 102 8.20 -15.41 32.50
CA LEU A 102 7.28 -14.51 31.81
C LEU A 102 8.02 -13.47 30.97
N ALA A 103 9.12 -12.91 31.49
CA ALA A 103 9.96 -11.98 30.75
C ALA A 103 10.54 -12.62 29.48
N LEU A 104 11.07 -13.85 29.58
CA LEU A 104 11.60 -14.59 28.43
C LEU A 104 10.52 -14.93 27.40
N ARG A 105 9.32 -15.31 27.84
CA ARG A 105 8.18 -15.56 26.94
C ARG A 105 7.78 -14.31 26.19
N LEU A 106 7.69 -13.17 26.88
CA LEU A 106 7.33 -11.90 26.28
C LEU A 106 8.38 -11.45 25.27
N ASP A 107 9.67 -11.55 25.62
CA ASP A 107 10.78 -11.18 24.73
C ASP A 107 10.80 -12.07 23.48
N SER A 108 10.59 -13.39 23.64
CA SER A 108 10.47 -14.31 22.51
C SER A 108 9.29 -13.96 21.61
N GLN A 109 8.13 -13.64 22.18
CA GLN A 109 6.94 -13.28 21.39
C GLN A 109 7.15 -11.98 20.64
N LEU A 110 7.74 -10.97 21.29
CA LEU A 110 8.05 -9.68 20.70
C LEU A 110 9.06 -9.84 19.55
N LYS A 111 10.09 -10.67 19.73
CA LYS A 111 11.08 -10.96 18.68
C LYS A 111 10.44 -11.63 17.46
N VAL A 112 9.59 -12.63 17.67
CA VAL A 112 8.87 -13.30 16.57
C VAL A 112 7.98 -12.31 15.81
N GLN A 113 7.20 -11.49 16.53
CA GLN A 113 6.34 -10.48 15.90
C GLN A 113 7.14 -9.42 15.14
N GLN A 114 8.31 -8.99 15.65
CA GLN A 114 9.18 -8.06 14.93
C GLN A 114 9.72 -8.67 13.65
N ASP A 115 10.16 -9.93 13.69
CA ASP A 115 10.70 -10.61 12.51
C ASP A 115 9.61 -10.91 11.46
N GLU A 116 8.39 -11.25 11.89
CA GLU A 116 7.23 -11.40 11.00
C GLU A 116 6.85 -10.08 10.34
N ASN A 117 6.76 -8.99 11.10
CA ASN A 117 6.47 -7.67 10.55
C ASN A 117 7.53 -7.22 9.53
N ARG A 118 8.82 -7.46 9.81
CA ARG A 118 9.91 -7.18 8.87
C ARG A 118 9.77 -7.97 7.57
N LYS A 119 9.44 -9.26 7.68
CA LYS A 119 9.21 -10.12 6.50
C LYS A 119 8.02 -9.63 5.69
N GLN A 120 6.90 -9.30 6.33
CA GLN A 120 5.70 -8.77 5.66
C GLN A 120 6.00 -7.43 4.97
N GLN A 121 6.70 -6.51 5.64
CA GLN A 121 7.10 -5.24 5.03
C GLN A 121 8.02 -5.44 3.81
N ALA A 122 8.96 -6.38 3.89
CA ALA A 122 9.84 -6.70 2.76
C ALA A 122 9.06 -7.28 1.57
N LEU A 123 8.11 -8.19 1.83
CA LEU A 123 7.24 -8.75 0.80
C LEU A 123 6.35 -7.68 0.16
N MET A 124 5.68 -6.85 0.96
CA MET A 124 4.85 -5.75 0.45
C MET A 124 5.66 -4.77 -0.40
N LYS A 125 6.89 -4.47 0.01
CA LYS A 125 7.79 -3.62 -0.78
C LYS A 125 8.15 -4.27 -2.11
N GLN A 126 8.50 -5.56 -2.11
CA GLN A 126 8.81 -6.31 -3.32
C GLN A 126 7.61 -6.36 -4.28
N GLU A 127 6.41 -6.62 -3.78
CA GLU A 127 5.17 -6.63 -4.57
C GLU A 127 4.87 -5.24 -5.15
N MET A 128 5.02 -4.18 -4.35
CA MET A 128 4.86 -2.81 -4.80
C MET A 128 5.85 -2.48 -5.93
N ASP A 129 7.14 -2.80 -5.76
CA ASP A 129 8.18 -2.56 -6.77
C ASP A 129 7.88 -3.33 -8.07
N ALA A 130 7.37 -4.56 -7.98
CA ALA A 130 6.96 -5.35 -9.14
C ALA A 130 5.76 -4.73 -9.88
N ILE A 131 4.75 -4.26 -9.14
CA ILE A 131 3.59 -3.56 -9.71
C ILE A 131 4.02 -2.26 -10.41
N LEU A 132 4.86 -1.46 -9.75
CA LEU A 132 5.37 -0.21 -10.32
C LEU A 132 6.18 -0.44 -11.60
N LEU A 133 7.04 -1.48 -11.61
CA LEU A 133 7.79 -1.85 -12.80
C LEU A 133 6.85 -2.27 -13.94
N ARG A 134 5.82 -3.07 -13.65
CA ARG A 134 4.83 -3.49 -14.63
C ARG A 134 4.02 -2.31 -15.16
N GLN A 135 3.61 -1.40 -14.29
CA GLN A 135 2.89 -0.18 -14.68
C GLN A 135 3.74 0.67 -15.61
N LYS A 136 5.02 0.89 -15.29
CA LYS A 136 5.94 1.62 -16.16
C LYS A 136 6.05 0.99 -17.54
N GLN A 137 6.21 -0.33 -17.61
CA GLN A 137 6.24 -1.05 -18.90
C GLN A 137 4.95 -0.83 -19.70
N LEU A 138 3.79 -0.91 -19.05
CA LEU A 138 2.50 -0.67 -19.71
C LEU A 138 2.38 0.76 -20.22
N GLU A 139 2.78 1.75 -19.42
CA GLU A 139 2.80 3.16 -19.83
C GLU A 139 3.71 3.39 -21.04
N ASP A 140 4.91 2.81 -21.03
CA ASP A 140 5.85 2.92 -22.16
C ASP A 140 5.30 2.24 -23.42
N THR A 141 4.71 1.04 -23.31
CA THR A 141 4.07 0.38 -24.47
C THR A 141 2.87 1.17 -24.99
N ASN A 142 2.07 1.79 -24.11
CA ASN A 142 0.93 2.60 -24.53
C ASN A 142 1.38 3.88 -25.25
N ARG A 143 2.45 4.53 -24.76
CA ARG A 143 3.08 5.66 -25.47
C ARG A 143 3.53 5.25 -26.87
N GLN A 144 4.25 4.14 -27.00
CA GLN A 144 4.70 3.62 -28.30
C GLN A 144 3.53 3.29 -29.24
N LEU A 145 2.46 2.69 -28.73
CA LEU A 145 1.26 2.41 -29.52
C LEU A 145 0.56 3.70 -29.97
N CYS A 146 0.49 4.72 -29.11
CA CYS A 146 -0.08 6.02 -29.47
C CYS A 146 0.76 6.75 -30.52
N GLU A 147 2.08 6.70 -30.40
CA GLU A 147 3.03 7.24 -31.40
C GLU A 147 2.84 6.53 -32.74
N ARG A 148 2.87 5.19 -32.75
CA ARG A 148 2.67 4.38 -33.96
C ARG A 148 1.31 4.61 -34.60
N ALA A 149 0.24 4.72 -33.82
CA ALA A 149 -1.08 5.09 -34.33
C ALA A 149 -1.08 6.51 -34.92
N GLY A 150 -0.34 7.43 -34.31
CA GLY A 150 -0.09 8.77 -34.84
C GLY A 150 0.65 8.76 -36.18
N ASP A 151 1.70 7.95 -36.30
CA ASP A 151 2.46 7.74 -37.54
C ASP A 151 1.56 7.19 -38.64
N ILE A 152 0.78 6.16 -38.34
CA ILE A 152 -0.18 5.58 -39.29
C ILE A 152 -1.16 6.67 -39.76
N ARG A 153 -1.82 7.39 -38.85
CA ARG A 153 -2.74 8.48 -39.23
C ARG A 153 -2.09 9.54 -40.11
N ARG A 154 -0.81 9.90 -39.86
CA ARG A 154 -0.07 10.85 -40.70
C ARG A 154 0.23 10.27 -42.08
N SER A 155 0.66 9.00 -42.14
CA SER A 155 0.96 8.30 -43.40
C SER A 155 -0.27 8.12 -44.30
N LEU A 156 -1.47 8.06 -43.73
CA LEU A 156 -2.72 7.90 -44.47
C LEU A 156 -3.31 9.22 -45.03
N ARG A 157 -2.68 10.38 -44.82
CA ARG A 157 -3.22 11.67 -45.30
C ARG A 157 -3.07 11.85 -46.81
N ASP A 158 -1.93 11.46 -47.37
CA ASP A 158 -1.56 11.72 -48.77
C ASP A 158 -1.33 10.40 -49.52
N LEU A 159 -2.40 9.63 -49.67
CA LEU A 159 -2.39 8.32 -50.35
C LEU A 159 -2.63 8.48 -51.85
N GLU A 160 -1.69 9.12 -52.54
CA GLU A 160 -1.72 9.19 -54.00
C GLU A 160 -0.84 8.08 -54.59
N LEU A 161 -1.43 7.31 -55.51
CA LEU A 161 -0.79 6.15 -56.12
C LEU A 161 -0.79 6.31 -57.64
N ASN A 162 0.38 6.10 -58.25
CA ASN A 162 0.51 6.04 -59.70
C ASN A 162 0.03 4.67 -60.22
N GLU A 163 -0.43 4.62 -61.47
CA GLU A 163 -0.98 3.40 -62.09
C GLU A 163 0.04 2.26 -62.19
N GLU A 164 1.32 2.57 -62.35
CA GLU A 164 2.41 1.58 -62.35
C GLU A 164 2.55 0.93 -60.96
N LYS A 165 2.66 1.76 -59.92
CA LYS A 165 2.76 1.29 -58.53
C LYS A 165 1.50 0.56 -58.06
N TYR A 166 0.33 0.98 -58.54
CA TYR A 166 -0.92 0.29 -58.28
C TYR A 166 -0.90 -1.14 -58.81
N ARG A 167 -0.44 -1.36 -60.04
CA ARG A 167 -0.34 -2.71 -60.62
C ARG A 167 0.63 -3.59 -59.82
N GLU A 168 1.78 -3.03 -59.46
CA GLU A 168 2.78 -3.75 -58.64
C GLU A 168 2.23 -4.16 -57.27
N LEU A 169 1.54 -3.25 -56.57
CA LEU A 169 1.02 -3.51 -55.22
C LEU A 169 -0.25 -4.37 -55.22
N ARG A 170 -1.08 -4.29 -56.26
CA ARG A 170 -2.33 -5.06 -56.38
C ARG A 170 -2.08 -6.57 -56.50
N ASP A 171 -0.98 -6.95 -57.14
CA ASP A 171 -0.64 -8.36 -57.36
C ASP A 171 -0.02 -9.03 -56.11
N LEU A 172 0.32 -8.22 -55.09
CA LEU A 172 0.84 -8.71 -53.82
C LEU A 172 -0.29 -9.11 -52.85
N PRO A 173 -0.11 -10.18 -52.05
CA PRO A 173 -1.07 -10.55 -51.02
C PRO A 173 -1.12 -9.53 -49.87
N GLU A 174 -2.30 -9.36 -49.27
CA GLU A 174 -2.57 -8.35 -48.23
C GLU A 174 -1.60 -8.42 -47.04
N ASP A 175 -1.18 -9.62 -46.64
CA ASP A 175 -0.26 -9.83 -45.51
C ASP A 175 1.15 -9.27 -45.72
N LYS A 176 1.52 -9.00 -46.98
CA LYS A 176 2.83 -8.44 -47.35
C LYS A 176 2.80 -6.94 -47.55
N LEU A 177 1.61 -6.34 -47.61
CA LEU A 177 1.44 -4.91 -47.79
C LEU A 177 1.54 -4.21 -46.44
N SER A 178 2.24 -3.09 -46.41
CA SER A 178 2.12 -2.18 -45.28
C SER A 178 0.72 -1.57 -45.23
N ILE A 179 0.28 -1.14 -44.04
CA ILE A 179 -1.05 -0.52 -43.87
C ILE A 179 -1.27 0.64 -44.86
N PRO A 180 -0.33 1.58 -45.07
CA PRO A 180 -0.52 2.65 -46.05
C PRO A 180 -0.64 2.14 -47.48
N GLU A 181 0.17 1.16 -47.88
CA GLU A 181 0.10 0.58 -49.24
C GLU A 181 -1.23 -0.13 -49.48
N TYR A 182 -1.69 -0.92 -48.50
CA TYR A 182 -2.99 -1.57 -48.54
C TYR A 182 -4.12 -0.55 -48.75
N VAL A 183 -4.14 0.50 -47.93
CA VAL A 183 -5.16 1.55 -48.03
C VAL A 183 -5.02 2.32 -49.34
N ALA A 184 -3.81 2.59 -49.82
CA ALA A 184 -3.57 3.28 -51.10
C ALA A 184 -4.13 2.50 -52.30
N VAL A 185 -3.93 1.18 -52.35
CA VAL A 185 -4.50 0.32 -53.41
C VAL A 185 -6.03 0.38 -53.38
N ARG A 186 -6.63 0.23 -52.20
CA ARG A 186 -8.09 0.33 -52.02
C ARG A 186 -8.64 1.71 -52.38
N PHE A 187 -7.91 2.77 -52.04
CA PHE A 187 -8.28 4.14 -52.35
C PHE A 187 -8.23 4.39 -53.86
N TYR A 188 -7.18 3.89 -54.53
CA TYR A 188 -7.05 3.98 -55.99
C TYR A 188 -8.18 3.26 -56.73
N ASP A 189 -8.55 2.05 -56.29
CA ASP A 189 -9.66 1.26 -56.88
C ASP A 189 -10.98 2.04 -56.92
N VAL A 190 -11.25 2.84 -55.88
CA VAL A 190 -12.51 3.57 -55.73
C VAL A 190 -12.43 4.97 -56.33
N VAL A 191 -11.34 5.69 -56.11
CA VAL A 191 -11.24 7.12 -56.46
C VAL A 191 -10.96 7.32 -57.95
N THR A 192 -10.14 6.47 -58.57
CA THR A 192 -9.80 6.59 -60.00
C THR A 192 -11.03 6.51 -60.92
N PRO A 193 -11.94 5.53 -60.81
CA PRO A 193 -13.14 5.49 -61.67
C PRO A 193 -14.09 6.66 -61.39
N LEU A 194 -14.21 7.11 -60.13
CA LEU A 194 -15.01 8.29 -59.80
C LEU A 194 -14.43 9.57 -60.42
N ARG A 195 -13.10 9.74 -60.39
CA ARG A 195 -12.42 10.87 -61.06
C ARG A 195 -12.69 10.85 -62.56
N ALA A 196 -12.61 9.68 -63.21
CA ALA A 196 -12.91 9.53 -64.63
C ALA A 196 -14.37 9.91 -64.95
N LEU A 197 -15.33 9.45 -64.13
CA LEU A 197 -16.74 9.81 -64.29
C LEU A 197 -16.96 11.33 -64.14
N VAL A 198 -16.31 11.97 -63.16
CA VAL A 198 -16.39 13.42 -62.96
C VAL A 198 -15.84 14.16 -64.18
N THR A 199 -14.70 13.74 -64.75
CA THR A 199 -14.17 14.37 -65.95
C THR A 199 -15.07 14.18 -67.16
N GLU A 200 -15.65 12.98 -67.34
CA GLU A 200 -16.62 12.73 -68.42
C GLU A 200 -17.87 13.60 -68.29
N LEU A 201 -18.42 13.71 -67.08
CA LEU A 201 -19.60 14.54 -66.81
C LEU A 201 -19.28 16.02 -67.03
N GLN A 202 -18.08 16.46 -66.65
CA GLN A 202 -17.63 17.83 -66.89
C GLN A 202 -17.54 18.14 -68.39
N VAL A 203 -16.94 17.25 -69.19
CA VAL A 203 -16.90 17.39 -70.66
C VAL A 203 -18.32 17.44 -71.26
N LYS A 204 -19.23 16.56 -70.80
CA LYS A 204 -20.63 16.57 -71.26
C LYS A 204 -21.34 17.88 -70.92
N LYS A 205 -21.13 18.41 -69.71
CA LYS A 205 -21.68 19.71 -69.31
C LYS A 205 -21.18 20.81 -70.22
N ASP A 206 -19.88 20.85 -70.50
CA ASP A 206 -19.28 21.91 -71.31
C ASP A 206 -19.81 21.85 -72.75
N ASN A 207 -19.88 20.66 -73.36
CA ASN A 207 -20.50 20.46 -74.67
C ASN A 207 -21.97 20.92 -74.72
N LEU A 208 -22.77 20.53 -73.74
CA LEU A 208 -24.19 20.96 -73.67
C LEU A 208 -24.33 22.47 -73.48
N THR A 209 -23.38 23.10 -72.79
CA THR A 209 -23.35 24.55 -72.60
C THR A 209 -23.05 25.25 -73.92
N ASP A 210 -22.06 24.75 -74.67
CA ASP A 210 -21.70 25.26 -76.00
C ASP A 210 -22.85 25.09 -77.01
N ASP A 211 -23.52 23.94 -76.99
CA ASP A 211 -24.70 23.68 -77.83
C ASP A 211 -25.84 24.66 -77.50
N LEU A 212 -26.10 24.89 -76.23
CA LEU A 212 -27.15 25.82 -75.77
C LEU A 212 -26.82 27.26 -76.20
N ASP A 213 -25.57 27.68 -76.11
CA ASP A 213 -25.13 29.00 -76.56
C ASP A 213 -25.16 29.14 -78.08
N SER A 214 -24.85 28.08 -78.82
CA SER A 214 -25.04 28.00 -80.28
C SER A 214 -26.51 28.19 -80.65
N HIS A 215 -27.42 27.44 -80.02
CA HIS A 215 -28.87 27.57 -80.25
C HIS A 215 -29.40 28.96 -79.87
N ARG A 216 -28.91 29.56 -78.78
CA ARG A 216 -29.26 30.95 -78.41
C ARG A 216 -28.81 31.94 -79.49
N LYS A 217 -27.60 31.79 -80.04
CA LYS A 217 -27.10 32.64 -81.13
C LYS A 217 -27.92 32.46 -82.41
N GLN A 218 -28.22 31.22 -82.79
CA GLN A 218 -29.08 30.91 -83.94
C GLN A 218 -30.49 31.49 -83.78
N SER A 219 -31.10 31.38 -82.59
CA SER A 219 -32.42 31.96 -82.33
C SER A 219 -32.41 33.49 -82.43
N LYS A 220 -31.34 34.16 -81.96
CA LYS A 220 -31.19 35.60 -82.09
C LYS A 220 -31.05 36.04 -83.54
N SER A 221 -30.20 35.38 -84.33
CA SER A 221 -30.01 35.72 -85.74
C SER A 221 -31.26 35.46 -86.59
N LEU A 222 -32.02 34.41 -86.28
CA LEU A 222 -33.32 34.15 -86.92
C LEU A 222 -34.33 35.26 -86.59
N MET A 223 -34.37 35.72 -85.34
CA MET A 223 -35.24 36.81 -84.92
C MET A 223 -34.86 38.13 -85.59
N GLU A 224 -33.57 38.46 -85.66
CA GLU A 224 -33.06 39.65 -86.36
C GLU A 224 -33.39 39.61 -87.84
N SER A 225 -33.17 38.49 -88.53
CA SER A 225 -33.49 38.34 -89.96
C SER A 225 -34.99 38.44 -90.24
N TYR A 226 -35.84 37.87 -89.37
CA TYR A 226 -37.30 38.05 -89.44
C TYR A 226 -37.70 39.52 -89.25
N GLU A 227 -37.10 40.23 -88.30
CA GLU A 227 -37.35 41.64 -88.09
C GLU A 227 -36.88 42.53 -89.24
N ASP A 228 -35.72 42.22 -89.83
CA ASP A 228 -35.19 42.86 -91.03
C ASP A 228 -36.08 42.63 -92.25
N GLU A 229 -36.60 41.42 -92.44
CA GLU A 229 -37.54 41.11 -93.51
C GLU A 229 -38.86 41.87 -93.30
N ARG A 230 -39.35 41.94 -92.06
CA ARG A 230 -40.54 42.72 -91.70
C ARG A 230 -40.31 44.22 -91.93
N ARG A 231 -39.14 44.75 -91.60
CA ARG A 231 -38.71 46.14 -91.92
C ARG A 231 -38.65 46.37 -93.43
N SER A 232 -38.05 45.45 -94.17
CA SER A 232 -37.91 45.50 -95.63
C SER A 232 -39.26 45.41 -96.35
N ALA A 233 -40.19 44.60 -95.84
CA ALA A 233 -41.56 44.51 -96.36
C ALA A 233 -42.34 45.81 -96.10
N ARG A 234 -42.16 46.46 -94.95
CA ARG A 234 -42.72 47.80 -94.70
C ARG A 234 -42.15 48.83 -95.68
N TRP A 235 -40.83 48.90 -95.81
CA TRP A 235 -40.15 49.79 -96.74
C TRP A 235 -40.61 49.58 -98.20
N ARG A 236 -40.76 48.33 -98.64
CA ARG A 236 -41.31 48.01 -99.97
C ARG A 236 -42.75 48.51 -100.16
N ARG A 237 -43.62 48.35 -99.17
CA ARG A 237 -45.00 48.88 -99.24
C ARG A 237 -45.01 50.41 -99.29
N GLU A 238 -44.21 51.05 -98.45
CA GLU A 238 -44.10 52.51 -98.36
C GLU A 238 -43.56 53.12 -99.67
N ASN A 239 -42.59 52.47 -100.32
CA ASN A 239 -42.02 52.91 -101.60
C ASN A 239 -42.81 52.45 -102.85
N ALA A 240 -43.75 51.51 -102.71
CA ALA A 240 -44.67 51.14 -103.80
C ALA A 240 -45.86 52.10 -103.91
N LEU A 241 -46.25 52.76 -102.81
CA LEU A 241 -47.33 53.75 -102.78
C LEU A 241 -47.13 54.94 -103.75
N PRO A 242 -45.92 55.55 -103.86
CA PRO A 242 -45.66 56.57 -104.88
C PRO A 242 -45.69 56.07 -106.33
N ARG A 243 -45.50 54.77 -106.56
CA ARG A 243 -45.52 54.17 -107.91
C ARG A 243 -46.93 53.85 -108.41
N LEU A 244 -47.87 53.52 -107.51
CA LEU A 244 -49.29 53.36 -107.88
C LEU A 244 -49.97 54.71 -108.15
N THR A 245 -49.56 55.79 -107.50
CA THR A 245 -50.10 57.14 -107.77
C THR A 245 -49.69 57.71 -109.13
N LEU A 246 -48.66 57.14 -109.78
CA LEU A 246 -48.21 57.52 -111.12
C LEU A 246 -48.84 56.69 -112.25
N THR A 247 -49.54 55.59 -111.94
CA THR A 247 -50.19 54.72 -112.93
C THR A 247 -51.71 54.78 -112.91
N THR A 248 -52.33 55.54 -111.99
CA THR A 248 -53.72 55.98 -112.17
C THR A 248 -53.75 57.12 -113.18
N PRO A 249 -54.33 56.95 -114.38
CA PRO A 249 -54.45 58.03 -115.34
C PRO A 249 -55.29 59.14 -114.72
N SER A 250 -54.78 60.37 -114.83
CA SER A 250 -55.53 61.61 -114.62
C SER A 250 -56.85 61.56 -115.39
N THR A 251 -57.95 61.31 -114.69
CA THR A 251 -59.30 61.67 -115.15
C THR A 251 -59.66 63.02 -114.51
N HIS A 252 -59.27 64.10 -115.19
CA HIS A 252 -60.01 65.36 -115.08
C HIS A 252 -61.37 65.20 -115.75
N PRO A 253 -62.51 65.50 -115.09
CA PRO A 253 -63.69 65.92 -115.81
C PRO A 253 -63.57 67.42 -116.11
N ARG A 254 -63.72 67.77 -117.38
CA ARG A 254 -64.00 69.12 -117.85
C ARG A 254 -65.27 69.65 -117.20
N ARG A 255 -65.18 70.80 -116.51
CA ARG A 255 -65.92 72.04 -116.79
C ARG A 255 -65.60 73.11 -115.75
#